data_AF-A0A2V7XCU5-F1
#
_entry.id   AF-A0A2V7XCU5-F1
#
_cell.length_a   1.000
_cell.length_b   1.000
_cell.length_c   1.000
_cell.angle_alpha   90.00
_cell.angle_beta   90.00
_cell.angle_gamma   90.00
#
_symmetry.space_group_name_H-M   'P 1'
#
loop_
_entity.id
_entity.type
_entity.pdbx_description
1 polymer ?
#
loop_
_entity_poly.entity_id
_entity_poly.type
_entity_poly.pdbx_seq_one_letter_code
_entity_poly.pdbx_strand_id
1 'polypeptide(L)'
;MREVLVRVAGLVFAAAYAAFIVSVYARQPRTVQQLAGGVAASVGAYRVDPVNFQEGLRFFRADQFIEARAAFERADPARQDAPTQFYIAYSF
;
A
#
# COMPACT_ATOMS: atom_id res chain seq x y z
N MET A 1 15.04 -46.79 -0.64
CA MET A 1 15.75 -45.68 0.04
C MET A 1 15.73 -44.37 -0.74
N ARG A 2 16.05 -44.36 -2.05
CA ARG A 2 16.09 -43.13 -2.88
C ARG A 2 14.74 -42.38 -2.95
N GLU A 3 13.63 -43.10 -3.01
CA GLU A 3 12.29 -42.49 -3.06
C GLU A 3 11.91 -41.78 -1.74
N VAL A 4 12.22 -42.40 -0.59
CA VAL A 4 11.99 -41.80 0.73
C VAL A 4 12.82 -40.53 0.89
N LEU A 5 14.08 -40.54 0.44
CA LEU A 5 14.96 -39.37 0.40
C LEU A 5 14.37 -38.21 -0.40
N VAL A 6 13.83 -38.49 -1.59
CA VAL A 6 13.21 -37.46 -2.44
C VAL A 6 11.95 -36.88 -1.79
N ARG A 7 11.12 -37.72 -1.17
CA ARG A 7 9.90 -37.27 -0.46
C ARG A 7 10.24 -36.41 0.76
N VAL A 8 11.23 -36.80 1.55
CA VAL A 8 11.69 -36.03 2.71
C VAL A 8 12.30 -34.70 2.26
N ALA A 9 13.14 -34.72 1.23
CA ALA A 9 13.72 -33.49 0.67
C ALA A 9 12.64 -32.52 0.18
N GLY A 10 11.62 -33.03 -0.52
CA GLY A 10 10.48 -32.23 -0.96
C GLY A 10 9.68 -31.63 0.20
N LEU A 11 9.43 -32.42 1.25
CA LEU A 11 8.73 -31.95 2.45
C LEU A 11 9.51 -30.82 3.15
N VAL A 12 10.82 -31.02 3.34
CA VAL A 12 11.69 -30.02 3.99
C VAL A 12 11.72 -28.74 3.16
N PHE A 13 11.82 -28.86 1.84
CA PHE A 13 11.85 -27.70 0.95
C PHE A 13 10.52 -26.92 0.99
N ALA A 14 9.39 -27.63 0.93
CA ALA A 14 8.07 -27.01 1.03
C ALA A 14 7.86 -26.30 2.38
N ALA A 15 8.27 -26.94 3.48
CA ALA A 15 8.18 -26.36 4.82
C ALA A 15 9.07 -25.12 4.98
N ALA A 16 10.31 -25.18 4.47
CA ALA A 16 11.23 -24.05 4.49
C ALA A 16 10.71 -22.87 3.67
N TYR A 17 10.13 -23.14 2.48
CA TYR A 17 9.54 -22.11 1.63
C TYR A 17 8.33 -21.44 2.29
N ALA A 18 7.44 -22.22 2.92
CA ALA A 18 6.31 -21.68 3.67
C ALA A 18 6.77 -20.82 4.86
N ALA A 19 7.74 -21.31 5.64
CA ALA A 19 8.31 -20.56 6.77
C ALA A 19 8.98 -19.25 6.31
N PHE A 20 9.64 -19.27 5.15
CA PHE A 20 10.23 -18.08 4.55
C PHE A 20 9.16 -17.03 4.24
N ILE A 21 8.08 -17.40 3.55
CA ILE A 21 6.96 -16.50 3.25
C ILE A 21 6.39 -15.88 4.54
N VAL A 22 6.10 -16.71 5.54
CA VAL A 22 5.57 -16.23 6.84
C VAL A 22 6.54 -15.25 7.49
N SER A 23 7.85 -15.53 7.47
CA SER A 23 8.86 -14.65 8.07
C SER A 23 8.96 -13.30 7.38
N VAL A 24 8.82 -13.26 6.04
CA VAL A 24 8.81 -12.02 5.26
C VAL A 24 7.59 -11.18 5.65
N TYR A 25 6.42 -11.80 5.73
CA TYR A 25 5.19 -11.10 6.13
C TYR A 25 5.21 -10.63 7.59
N ALA A 26 5.82 -11.39 8.50
CA ALA A 26 5.92 -11.04 9.92
C ALA A 26 6.91 -9.90 10.18
N ARG A 27 7.97 -9.78 9.36
CA ARG A 27 9.00 -8.74 9.50
C ARG A 27 8.71 -7.48 8.71
N GLN A 28 7.69 -7.48 7.85
CA GLN A 28 7.28 -6.29 7.13
C GLN A 28 6.61 -5.32 8.12
N PRO A 29 7.12 -4.09 8.32
CA PRO A 29 6.47 -3.11 9.17
C PRO A 29 5.16 -2.68 8.50
N ARG A 30 4.06 -3.35 8.85
CA ARG A 30 2.73 -2.99 8.37
C ARG A 30 2.22 -1.83 9.21
N THR A 31 2.18 -0.63 8.64
CA THR A 31 1.35 0.42 9.23
C THR A 31 -0.11 -0.02 9.07
N VAL A 32 -0.91 0.10 10.14
CA VAL A 32 -2.35 -0.25 10.12
C VAL A 32 -3.10 0.43 8.97
N GLN A 33 -2.63 1.60 8.53
CA GLN A 33 -3.13 2.32 7.36
C GLN A 33 -2.88 1.58 6.02
N GLN A 34 -1.73 0.91 5.84
CA GLN A 34 -1.45 0.14 4.62
C GLN A 34 -2.26 -1.16 4.56
N LEU A 35 -2.55 -1.79 5.70
CA LEU A 35 -3.44 -2.96 5.77
C LEU A 35 -4.89 -2.58 5.42
N ALA A 36 -5.39 -1.47 5.97
CA ALA A 36 -6.72 -0.97 5.64
C ALA A 36 -6.82 -0.55 4.16
N GLY A 37 -5.79 0.12 3.63
CA GLY A 37 -5.71 0.49 2.21
C GLY A 37 -5.65 -0.72 1.28
N GLY A 38 -4.84 -1.72 1.59
CA GLY A 38 -4.72 -2.95 0.79
C GLY A 38 -5.99 -3.81 0.79
N VAL A 39 -6.66 -3.93 1.95
CA VAL A 39 -7.94 -4.65 2.04
C VAL A 39 -9.06 -3.89 1.34
N ALA A 40 -9.16 -2.57 1.53
CA ALA A 40 -10.15 -1.75 0.81
C ALA A 40 -9.92 -1.76 -0.71
N ALA A 41 -8.67 -1.75 -1.16
CA ALA A 41 -8.31 -1.88 -2.57
C ALA A 41 -8.68 -3.26 -3.15
N SER A 42 -8.43 -4.34 -2.39
CA SER A 42 -8.76 -5.71 -2.82
C SER A 42 -10.27 -5.98 -2.91
N VAL A 43 -11.08 -5.22 -2.18
CA VAL A 43 -12.56 -5.32 -2.18
C VAL A 43 -13.20 -4.27 -3.11
N GLY A 44 -12.40 -3.46 -3.82
CA GLY A 44 -12.90 -2.40 -4.70
C GLY A 44 -13.61 -1.25 -3.97
N ALA A 45 -13.43 -1.18 -2.64
CA ALA A 45 -14.01 -0.15 -1.77
C ALA A 45 -13.09 1.06 -1.60
N TYR A 46 -11.85 0.99 -2.10
CA TYR A 46 -10.96 2.14 -2.16
C TYR A 46 -11.53 3.20 -3.10
N ARG A 47 -11.74 4.40 -2.55
CA ARG A 47 -12.02 5.62 -3.30
C ARG A 47 -11.23 6.76 -2.68
N VAL A 48 -10.73 7.63 -3.55
CA VAL A 48 -10.26 8.95 -3.15
C VAL A 48 -11.40 9.69 -2.47
N ASP A 49 -11.09 10.38 -1.38
CA ASP A 49 -12.05 11.29 -0.76
C ASP A 49 -12.23 12.53 -1.65
N PRO A 50 -13.41 12.73 -2.26
CA PRO A 50 -13.63 13.82 -3.20
C PRO A 50 -13.60 15.20 -2.51
N VAL A 51 -13.92 15.28 -1.22
CA VAL A 51 -13.93 16.55 -0.47
C VAL A 51 -12.50 17.02 -0.24
N ASN A 52 -11.65 16.13 0.28
CA ASN A 52 -10.24 16.43 0.50
C ASN A 52 -9.50 16.71 -0.83
N PHE A 53 -9.86 16.02 -1.90
CA PHE A 53 -9.27 16.26 -3.22
C PHE A 53 -9.62 17.66 -3.77
N GLN A 54 -10.89 18.08 -3.66
CA GLN A 54 -11.30 19.43 -4.07
C GLN A 54 -10.66 20.51 -3.19
N GLU A 55 -10.52 20.24 -1.89
CA GLU A 55 -9.81 21.13 -0.98
C GLU A 55 -8.33 21.29 -1.38
N GLY A 56 -7.66 20.19 -1.72
CA GLY A 56 -6.29 20.22 -2.25
C GLY A 56 -6.18 21.01 -3.55
N LEU A 57 -7.12 20.85 -4.49
CA LEU A 57 -7.14 21.63 -5.72
C LEU A 57 -7.31 23.13 -5.45
N ARG A 58 -8.12 23.52 -4.46
CA ARG A 58 -8.30 24.91 -4.07
C ARG A 58 -6.98 25.50 -3.55
N PHE A 59 -6.28 24.78 -2.68
CA PHE A 59 -4.98 25.21 -2.16
C PHE A 59 -3.91 25.26 -3.25
N PHE A 60 -3.86 24.24 -4.12
CA PHE A 60 -2.90 24.15 -5.22
C PHE A 60 -3.03 25.33 -6.20
N ARG A 61 -4.26 25.73 -6.53
CA ARG A 61 -4.54 26.89 -7.41
C ARG A 61 -4.26 28.24 -6.73
N ALA A 62 -4.11 28.26 -5.41
CA ALA A 62 -3.78 29.45 -4.63
C ALA A 62 -2.29 29.51 -4.26
N ASP A 63 -1.45 28.66 -4.87
CA ASP A 63 -0.02 28.50 -4.58
C ASP A 63 0.29 28.12 -3.12
N GLN A 64 -0.70 27.57 -2.39
CA GLN A 64 -0.58 27.11 -1.01
C GLN A 64 -0.14 25.62 -1.00
N PHE A 65 1.09 25.36 -1.44
CA PHE A 65 1.56 23.99 -1.75
C PHE A 65 1.67 23.08 -0.52
N ILE A 66 2.01 23.62 0.65
CA ILE A 66 2.11 22.84 1.89
C ILE A 66 0.72 22.30 2.29
N GLU A 67 -0.28 23.18 2.25
CA GLU A 67 -1.68 22.88 2.55
C GLU A 67 -2.30 21.97 1.48
N ALA A 68 -1.98 22.22 0.20
CA ALA A 68 -2.40 21.38 -0.91
C ALA A 68 -1.92 19.94 -0.72
N ARG A 69 -0.62 19.75 -0.42
CA ARG A 69 -0.05 18.44 -0.13
C ARG A 69 -0.76 17.75 1.02
N ALA A 70 -0.97 18.45 2.13
CA ALA A 70 -1.65 17.88 3.30
C ALA A 70 -3.11 17.48 3.00
N ALA A 71 -3.81 18.24 2.14
CA ALA A 71 -5.16 17.89 1.70
C ALA A 71 -5.17 16.69 0.75
N PHE A 72 -4.23 16.60 -0.20
CA PHE A 72 -4.12 15.46 -1.10
C PHE A 72 -3.67 14.17 -0.40
N GLU A 73 -2.80 14.24 0.61
CA GLU A 73 -2.42 13.07 1.44
C GLU A 73 -3.61 12.54 2.25
N ARG A 74 -4.52 13.43 2.68
CA ARG A 74 -5.80 13.03 3.28
C ARG A 74 -6.77 12.44 2.24
N ALA A 75 -6.75 12.94 1.01
CA ALA A 75 -7.60 12.48 -0.07
C ALA A 75 -7.25 11.07 -0.55
N ASP A 76 -5.95 10.74 -0.60
CA ASP A 76 -5.43 9.43 -0.97
C ASP A 76 -4.41 8.88 0.06
N PRO A 77 -4.88 8.38 1.22
CA PRO A 77 -3.99 7.81 2.24
C PRO A 77 -3.27 6.53 1.77
N ALA A 78 -3.87 5.80 0.82
CA ALA A 78 -3.30 4.55 0.31
C ALA A 78 -2.25 4.78 -0.78
N ARG A 79 -2.12 6.02 -1.28
CA ARG A 79 -1.23 6.42 -2.38
C ARG A 79 -1.45 5.63 -3.66
N GLN A 80 -2.72 5.37 -3.99
CA GLN A 80 -3.10 4.55 -5.15
C GLN A 80 -3.68 5.37 -6.31
N ASP A 81 -4.11 6.60 -6.09
CA ASP A 81 -4.71 7.44 -7.13
C ASP A 81 -3.66 8.28 -7.84
N ALA A 82 -3.35 7.92 -9.09
CA ALA A 82 -2.33 8.56 -9.89
C ALA A 82 -2.53 10.10 -10.05
N PRO A 83 -3.75 10.62 -10.31
CA PRO A 83 -4.00 12.06 -10.31
C PRO A 83 -3.63 12.74 -8.98
N THR A 84 -4.04 12.18 -7.85
CA THR A 84 -3.73 12.74 -6.53
C THR A 84 -2.21 12.73 -6.27
N GLN A 85 -1.52 11.65 -6.62
CA GLN A 85 -0.06 11.58 -6.49
C GLN A 85 0.67 12.59 -7.40
N PHE A 86 0.14 12.88 -8.59
CA PHE A 86 0.68 13.92 -9.46
C PHE A 86 0.65 15.30 -8.76
N TYR A 87 -0.48 15.69 -8.18
CA TYR A 87 -0.57 16.98 -7.49
C TYR A 87 0.28 17.05 -6.23
N ILE A 88 0.41 15.95 -5.49
CA ILE A 88 1.34 15.86 -4.35
C ILE A 88 2.78 16.11 -4.79
N ALA A 89 3.22 15.47 -5.88
CA ALA A 89 4.59 15.61 -6.39
C ALA A 89 4.90 17.04 -6.85
N TYR A 90 3.93 17.74 -7.42
CA TYR A 90 4.05 19.14 -7.86
C TYR A 90 3.83 20.17 -6.75
N SER A 91 3.65 19.73 -5.49
CA SER A 91 3.50 20.61 -4.33
C SER A 91 4.78 20.66 -3.46
N PHE A 92 5.93 20.28 -4.02
CA PHE A 92 7.27 20.41 -3.42
C PHE A 92 8.06 21.50 -4.12
#